data_AF-A0A0V1DAD6-F1
#
_entry.id   AF-A0A0V1DAD6-F1
#
_cell.length_a   1.000
_cell.length_b   1.000
_cell.length_c   1.000
_cell.angle_alpha   90.00
_cell.angle_beta   90.00
_cell.angle_gamma   90.00
#
_symmetry.space_group_name_H-M   'P 1'
#
loop_
_entity.id
_entity.type
_entity.pdbx_description
1 polymer ?
#
loop_
_entity_poly.entity_id
_entity_poly.type
_entity_poly.pdbx_seq_one_letter_code
_entity_poly.pdbx_strand_id
1 'polypeptide(L)'
;LNIMHLAWLNQCVGHYNHRYFYLTLIFMWLCCIYVVYGMRECFIDHYRIEGSVVPWCMAMENKLCYAKWLCHYETNISTKCEMEQVFKRFIFIYLFIYLLVISPFKETCRELVSGRIVQYLILVEFFVALAIVVGLLWLIYSHGKIISNGETSIEYYINLATAKKFAMRRKVYMNPYDFGWKKNWKSFLG
;
A
#
# COMPACT_ATOMS: atom_id res chain seq x y z
N LEU A 1 21.46 15.89 21.38
CA LEU A 1 20.40 16.33 20.46
C LEU A 1 20.21 15.18 19.47
N ASN A 2 19.23 14.30 19.73
CA ASN A 2 19.29 12.88 19.35
C ASN A 2 18.10 12.53 18.46
N ILE A 3 18.21 12.73 17.15
CA ILE A 3 17.09 12.59 16.22
C ILE A 3 17.55 11.87 14.95
N MET A 4 16.90 10.76 14.60
CA MET A 4 16.85 10.32 13.20
C MET A 4 15.86 11.22 12.47
N HIS A 5 16.38 12.09 11.60
CA HIS A 5 15.55 12.94 10.76
C HIS A 5 14.97 12.06 9.65
N LEU A 6 13.67 11.78 9.71
CA LEU A 6 13.00 11.07 8.63
C LEU A 6 12.46 12.09 7.64
N ALA A 7 13.15 12.25 6.51
CA ALA A 7 12.79 13.22 5.47
C ALA A 7 11.33 13.07 5.00
N TRP A 8 10.82 11.83 4.97
CA TRP A 8 9.47 11.49 4.52
C TRP A 8 8.34 12.09 5.36
N LEU A 9 8.55 12.25 6.67
CA LEU A 9 7.54 12.82 7.57
C LEU A 9 7.83 14.29 7.88
N ASN A 10 8.93 14.86 7.36
CA ASN A 10 9.42 16.20 7.69
C ASN A 10 9.41 16.47 9.22
N GLN A 11 9.66 15.42 10.01
CA GLN A 11 9.57 15.41 11.45
C GLN A 11 10.62 14.47 12.03
N CYS A 12 10.95 14.72 13.28
CA CYS A 12 11.94 14.00 14.05
C CYS A 12 11.28 12.79 14.73
N VAL A 13 11.75 11.57 14.45
CA VAL A 13 11.27 10.37 15.16
C VAL A 13 12.11 10.20 16.43
N GLY A 14 11.52 10.54 17.57
CA GLY A 14 12.11 10.35 18.90
C GLY A 14 11.31 9.35 19.75
N HIS A 15 11.75 9.15 20.99
CA HIS A 15 11.16 8.18 21.92
C HIS A 15 9.63 8.27 22.04
N TYR A 16 9.10 9.49 22.19
CA TYR A 16 7.65 9.72 22.34
C TYR A 16 6.81 9.38 21.11
N ASN A 17 7.40 9.45 19.91
CA ASN A 17 6.70 9.21 18.64
C ASN A 17 7.09 7.87 17.99
N HIS A 18 8.03 7.12 18.59
CA HIS A 18 8.56 5.90 18.01
C HIS A 18 7.47 4.82 17.85
N ARG A 19 6.53 4.73 18.79
CA ARG A 19 5.38 3.80 18.70
C ARG A 19 4.49 4.08 17.49
N TYR A 20 4.15 5.33 17.26
CA TYR A 20 3.25 5.73 16.18
C TYR A 20 3.94 5.57 14.84
N PHE A 21 5.23 5.90 14.77
CA PHE A 21 6.04 5.62 13.60
C PHE A 21 6.02 4.13 13.22
N TYR A 22 6.27 3.23 14.18
CA TYR A 22 6.27 1.79 13.92
C TYR A 22 4.88 1.28 13.47
N LEU A 23 3.81 1.77 14.10
CA LEU A 23 2.44 1.45 13.68
C LEU A 23 2.13 1.96 12.27
N THR A 24 2.55 3.18 11.92
CA THR A 24 2.39 3.74 10.57
C THR A 24 3.07 2.86 9.51
N LEU A 25 4.26 2.31 9.81
CA LEU A 25 4.92 1.38 8.90
C LEU A 25 4.08 0.11 8.67
N ILE A 26 3.53 -0.47 9.73
CA ILE A 26 2.69 -1.68 9.65
C ILE A 26 1.44 -1.40 8.83
N PHE A 27 0.72 -0.30 9.11
CA PHE A 27 -0.50 0.03 8.37
C PHE A 27 -0.22 0.30 6.90
N MET A 28 0.85 1.04 6.60
CA MET A 28 1.24 1.28 5.21
C MET A 28 1.59 -0.02 4.49
N TRP A 29 2.30 -0.94 5.15
CA TRP A 29 2.62 -2.26 4.60
C TRP A 29 1.37 -3.09 4.30
N LEU A 30 0.40 -3.14 5.22
CA LEU A 30 -0.88 -3.81 5.01
C LEU A 30 -1.69 -3.19 3.86
N CYS A 31 -1.72 -1.86 3.76
CA CYS A 31 -2.37 -1.16 2.64
C CYS A 31 -1.73 -1.50 1.30
N CYS A 32 -0.38 -1.53 1.22
CA CYS A 32 0.31 -1.89 -0.02
C CYS A 32 0.06 -3.36 -0.41
N ILE A 33 0.00 -4.29 0.56
CA ILE A 33 -0.38 -5.69 0.29
C ILE A 33 -1.81 -5.75 -0.27
N TYR A 34 -2.74 -5.00 0.32
CA TYR A 34 -4.12 -4.93 -0.16
C TYR A 34 -4.20 -4.45 -1.61
N VAL A 35 -3.44 -3.40 -1.96
CA VAL A 35 -3.35 -2.89 -3.35
C VAL A 35 -2.78 -3.94 -4.29
N VAL A 36 -1.65 -4.57 -3.95
CA VAL A 36 -1.04 -5.63 -4.79
C VAL A 36 -2.01 -6.80 -4.99
N TYR A 37 -2.68 -7.24 -3.93
CA TYR A 37 -3.66 -8.31 -4.02
C TYR A 37 -4.86 -7.92 -4.88
N GLY A 38 -5.40 -6.72 -4.72
CA GLY A 38 -6.51 -6.21 -5.50
C GLY A 38 -6.18 -6.03 -6.99
N MET A 39 -4.95 -5.62 -7.31
CA MET A 39 -4.52 -5.34 -8.69
C MET A 39 -4.00 -6.56 -9.45
N ARG A 40 -3.77 -7.69 -8.79
CA ARG A 40 -3.13 -8.87 -9.39
C ARG A 40 -3.82 -9.37 -10.67
N GLU A 41 -5.15 -9.39 -10.69
CA GLU A 41 -5.91 -9.93 -11.83
C GLU A 41 -5.81 -8.98 -13.02
N CYS A 42 -5.97 -7.67 -12.78
CA CYS A 42 -5.77 -6.65 -13.81
C CYS A 42 -4.34 -6.66 -14.37
N PHE A 43 -3.35 -6.84 -13.50
CA PHE A 43 -1.95 -6.98 -13.90
C PHE A 43 -1.74 -8.19 -14.81
N ILE A 44 -2.28 -9.37 -14.45
CA ILE A 44 -2.13 -10.60 -15.26
C ILE A 44 -2.75 -10.41 -16.65
N ASP A 45 -3.95 -9.84 -16.73
CA ASP A 45 -4.64 -9.60 -18.00
C ASP A 45 -3.83 -8.68 -18.93
N HIS A 46 -3.26 -7.60 -18.37
CA HIS A 46 -2.47 -6.63 -19.14
C HIS A 46 -1.07 -7.15 -19.46
N TYR A 47 -0.49 -7.99 -18.60
CA TYR A 47 0.81 -8.60 -18.82
C TYR A 47 0.77 -9.68 -19.91
N ARG A 48 -0.32 -10.45 -20.00
CA ARG A 48 -0.47 -11.56 -20.96
C ARG A 48 -0.91 -11.14 -22.36
N ILE A 49 -1.35 -9.89 -22.56
CA ILE A 49 -1.82 -9.36 -23.86
C ILE A 49 -2.79 -10.34 -24.55
N GLU A 50 -3.72 -10.95 -23.79
CA GLU A 50 -4.73 -11.84 -24.36
C GLU A 50 -5.86 -10.98 -24.94
N GLY A 51 -5.74 -10.63 -26.22
CA GLY A 51 -6.58 -9.65 -26.94
C GLY A 51 -8.05 -10.02 -27.17
N SER A 52 -8.65 -10.90 -26.38
CA SER A 52 -10.04 -11.36 -26.58
C SER A 52 -10.94 -11.29 -25.33
N VAL A 53 -10.38 -11.02 -24.14
CA VAL A 53 -11.15 -10.99 -22.88
C VAL A 53 -11.19 -9.58 -22.32
N VAL A 54 -12.35 -9.15 -21.82
CA VAL A 54 -12.47 -7.88 -21.08
C VAL A 54 -11.65 -8.02 -19.79
N PRO A 55 -10.61 -7.19 -19.58
CA PRO A 55 -9.78 -7.26 -18.38
C PRO A 55 -10.60 -7.07 -17.11
N TRP A 56 -10.19 -7.74 -16.04
CA TRP A 56 -10.85 -7.75 -14.75
C TRP A 56 -11.09 -6.34 -14.18
N CYS A 57 -10.14 -5.42 -14.38
CA CYS A 57 -10.28 -4.01 -13.97
C CYS A 57 -11.37 -3.24 -14.73
N MET A 58 -11.78 -3.68 -15.92
CA MET A 58 -12.94 -3.15 -16.64
C MET A 58 -14.23 -3.88 -16.25
N ALA A 59 -14.18 -5.18 -15.94
CA ALA A 59 -15.34 -5.93 -15.45
C ALA A 59 -15.86 -5.43 -14.08
N MET A 60 -15.06 -4.61 -13.37
CA MET A 60 -15.38 -3.99 -12.09
C MET A 60 -15.87 -2.54 -12.15
N GLU A 61 -16.31 -2.06 -13.32
CA GLU A 61 -16.91 -0.74 -13.57
C GLU A 61 -17.86 -0.25 -12.46
N ASN A 62 -18.63 -1.15 -11.84
CA ASN A 62 -19.65 -0.81 -10.82
C ASN A 62 -19.21 -1.01 -9.36
N LYS A 63 -17.96 -1.45 -9.10
CA LYS A 63 -17.50 -1.79 -7.74
C LYS A 63 -16.28 -1.02 -7.27
N LEU A 64 -15.55 -0.34 -8.17
CA LEU A 64 -14.31 0.34 -7.83
C LEU A 64 -14.27 1.75 -8.41
N CYS A 65 -14.04 2.73 -7.54
CA CYS A 65 -14.01 4.17 -7.87
C CYS A 65 -12.92 4.54 -8.90
N TYR A 66 -11.85 3.73 -9.03
CA TYR A 66 -10.74 4.01 -9.93
C TYR A 66 -11.00 3.68 -11.41
N ALA A 67 -11.87 2.70 -11.71
CA ALA A 67 -12.29 2.42 -13.07
C ALA A 67 -13.05 3.62 -13.66
N LYS A 68 -13.80 4.31 -12.80
CA LYS A 68 -14.47 5.57 -13.12
C LYS A 68 -13.48 6.71 -13.35
N TRP A 69 -12.36 6.77 -12.62
CA TRP A 69 -11.31 7.81 -12.80
C TRP A 69 -10.57 7.66 -14.13
N LEU A 70 -10.18 6.44 -14.51
CA LEU A 70 -9.53 6.16 -15.80
C LEU A 70 -10.43 6.54 -16.99
N CYS A 71 -11.72 6.24 -16.92
CA CYS A 71 -12.71 6.59 -17.95
C CYS A 71 -13.11 8.09 -17.98
N HIS A 72 -12.60 8.93 -17.07
CA HIS A 72 -13.07 10.31 -16.89
C HIS A 72 -12.08 11.39 -17.36
N TYR A 73 -11.03 11.04 -18.12
CA TYR A 73 -9.99 12.01 -18.50
C TYR A 73 -10.40 12.98 -19.64
N GLU A 74 -11.57 12.80 -20.30
CA GLU A 74 -11.92 13.64 -21.46
C GLU A 74 -13.30 14.30 -21.45
N THR A 75 -13.96 14.46 -20.30
CA THR A 75 -15.11 15.39 -20.21
C THR A 75 -15.15 16.15 -18.89
N ASN A 76 -15.11 17.48 -19.00
CA ASN A 76 -15.13 18.48 -17.95
C ASN A 76 -16.51 18.58 -17.24
N ILE A 77 -17.04 17.46 -16.71
CA ILE A 77 -18.31 17.41 -15.96
C ILE A 77 -18.19 16.44 -14.77
N SER A 78 -18.12 17.03 -13.58
CA SER A 78 -18.30 16.35 -12.28
C SER A 78 -19.62 15.56 -12.27
N THR A 79 -19.55 14.23 -12.16
CA THR A 79 -20.69 13.42 -11.71
C THR A 79 -20.29 12.55 -10.55
N LYS A 80 -20.91 12.85 -9.40
CA LYS A 80 -20.80 12.15 -8.13
C LYS A 80 -20.83 10.64 -8.30
N CYS A 81 -20.08 9.96 -7.44
CA CYS A 81 -20.34 8.58 -7.08
C CYS A 81 -21.68 8.58 -6.30
N GLU A 82 -22.80 8.28 -6.97
CA GLU A 82 -24.08 8.08 -6.28
C GLU A 82 -24.24 6.61 -5.90
N MET A 83 -24.21 6.41 -4.59
CA MET A 83 -24.67 5.21 -3.90
C MET A 83 -26.20 5.18 -3.93
N GLU A 84 -26.86 4.42 -4.83
CA GLU A 84 -28.30 4.15 -4.68
C GLU A 84 -28.80 2.78 -5.20
N GLN A 85 -29.25 1.97 -4.23
CA GLN A 85 -30.52 1.20 -4.14
C GLN A 85 -30.72 -0.04 -5.05
N VAL A 86 -30.86 -1.30 -4.58
CA VAL A 86 -31.76 -1.94 -3.59
C VAL A 86 -33.25 -2.08 -3.99
N PHE A 87 -33.82 -1.42 -5.01
CA PHE A 87 -35.26 -1.60 -5.30
C PHE A 87 -35.60 -2.21 -6.66
N LYS A 88 -35.83 -3.53 -6.65
CA LYS A 88 -36.65 -4.25 -7.63
C LYS A 88 -38.09 -3.73 -7.57
N ARG A 89 -38.70 -3.37 -8.72
CA ARG A 89 -40.01 -3.91 -9.21
C ARG A 89 -40.54 -3.10 -10.40
N PHE A 90 -41.35 -3.80 -11.20
CA PHE A 90 -42.16 -3.34 -12.34
C PHE A 90 -41.57 -3.51 -13.76
N ILE A 91 -41.55 -4.79 -14.15
CA ILE A 91 -42.32 -5.35 -15.27
C ILE A 91 -42.06 -4.77 -16.69
N PHE A 92 -41.31 -5.56 -17.47
CA PHE A 92 -41.63 -6.01 -18.84
C PHE A 92 -41.92 -5.00 -19.97
N ILE A 93 -41.35 -3.79 -19.96
CA ILE A 93 -41.21 -2.99 -21.21
C ILE A 93 -39.78 -2.43 -21.40
N TYR A 94 -38.95 -2.43 -20.35
CA TYR A 94 -37.59 -1.88 -20.37
C TYR A 94 -36.54 -2.69 -21.16
N LEU A 95 -36.82 -3.93 -21.55
CA LEU A 95 -35.79 -4.85 -22.04
C LEU A 95 -35.31 -4.56 -23.48
N PHE A 96 -36.07 -3.81 -24.29
CA PHE A 96 -35.68 -3.52 -25.68
C PHE A 96 -34.94 -2.19 -25.85
N ILE A 97 -35.23 -1.20 -24.98
CA ILE A 97 -34.54 0.10 -24.99
C ILE A 97 -33.22 0.05 -24.20
N TYR A 98 -33.12 -0.79 -23.16
CA TYR A 98 -31.87 -0.99 -22.42
C TYR A 98 -30.73 -1.55 -23.29
N LEU A 99 -31.04 -2.33 -24.35
CA LEU A 99 -30.03 -2.93 -25.21
C LEU A 99 -29.45 -1.96 -26.26
N LEU A 100 -30.17 -0.90 -26.65
CA LEU A 100 -29.75 0.04 -27.70
C LEU A 100 -29.12 1.33 -27.17
N VAL A 101 -29.26 1.65 -25.87
CA VAL A 101 -28.73 2.90 -25.29
C VAL A 101 -27.43 2.68 -24.49
N ILE A 102 -27.03 1.44 -24.25
CA ILE A 102 -25.77 1.10 -23.54
C ILE A 102 -24.58 0.90 -24.50
N SER A 103 -24.80 0.95 -25.82
CA SER A 103 -23.78 0.59 -26.81
C SER A 103 -22.74 1.66 -27.22
N PRO A 104 -22.87 2.99 -26.98
CA PRO A 104 -21.79 3.91 -27.36
C PRO A 104 -20.83 4.24 -26.22
N PHE A 105 -21.16 3.90 -24.96
CA PHE A 105 -20.38 4.31 -23.78
C PHE A 105 -19.35 3.28 -23.32
N LYS A 106 -19.58 1.99 -23.63
CA LYS A 106 -18.69 0.88 -23.22
C LYS A 106 -17.48 0.70 -24.14
N GLU A 107 -17.54 1.24 -25.35
CA GLU A 107 -16.45 1.13 -26.35
C GLU A 107 -15.30 2.10 -26.03
N THR A 108 -15.58 3.32 -25.60
CA THR A 108 -14.56 4.35 -25.35
C THR A 108 -13.64 4.01 -24.17
N CYS A 109 -14.19 3.48 -23.07
CA CYS A 109 -13.40 2.98 -21.94
C CYS A 109 -12.53 1.77 -22.32
N ARG A 110 -13.08 0.87 -23.15
CA ARG A 110 -12.35 -0.31 -23.63
C ARG A 110 -11.13 0.08 -24.45
N GLU A 111 -11.28 1.04 -25.36
CA GLU A 111 -10.17 1.54 -26.18
C GLU A 111 -9.12 2.28 -25.34
N LEU A 112 -9.53 3.08 -24.36
CA LEU A 112 -8.61 3.81 -23.48
C LEU A 112 -7.77 2.87 -22.61
N VAL A 113 -8.40 1.89 -21.94
CA VAL A 113 -7.70 0.92 -21.08
C VAL A 113 -6.87 -0.07 -21.91
N SER A 114 -7.32 -0.39 -23.12
CA SER A 114 -6.52 -1.14 -24.10
C SER A 114 -5.38 -0.33 -24.70
N GLY A 115 -5.28 0.97 -24.40
CA GLY A 115 -4.20 1.83 -24.84
C GLY A 115 -2.87 1.42 -24.23
N ARG A 116 -1.80 1.39 -25.04
CA ARG A 116 -0.45 1.00 -24.61
C ARG A 116 0.02 1.77 -23.36
N ILE A 117 -0.31 3.06 -23.25
CA ILE A 117 0.06 3.90 -22.11
C ILE A 117 -0.57 3.38 -20.81
N VAL A 118 -1.87 3.07 -20.81
CA VAL A 118 -2.57 2.57 -19.62
C VAL A 118 -2.04 1.21 -19.20
N GLN A 119 -1.76 0.33 -20.16
CA GLN A 119 -1.08 -0.95 -19.91
C GLN A 119 0.28 -0.74 -19.19
N TYR A 120 1.12 0.17 -19.70
CA TYR A 120 2.39 0.50 -19.05
C TYR A 120 2.19 1.05 -17.62
N LEU A 121 1.21 1.93 -17.40
CA LEU A 121 0.94 2.49 -16.09
C LEU A 121 0.51 1.43 -15.07
N ILE A 122 -0.36 0.49 -15.47
CA ILE A 122 -0.81 -0.62 -14.61
C ILE A 122 0.38 -1.52 -14.22
N LEU A 123 1.26 -1.83 -15.18
CA LEU A 123 2.45 -2.63 -14.91
C LEU A 123 3.41 -1.90 -13.95
N VAL A 124 3.68 -0.62 -14.20
CA VAL A 124 4.55 0.21 -13.35
C VAL A 124 3.99 0.32 -11.94
N GLU A 125 2.70 0.62 -11.80
CA GLU A 125 2.03 0.73 -10.50
C GLU A 125 2.17 -0.57 -9.70
N PHE A 126 1.91 -1.71 -10.32
CA PHE A 126 2.02 -3.01 -9.67
C PHE A 126 3.45 -3.29 -9.17
N PHE A 127 4.46 -3.07 -10.01
CA PHE A 127 5.86 -3.30 -9.62
C PHE A 127 6.35 -2.30 -8.56
N VAL A 128 5.93 -1.04 -8.64
CA VAL A 128 6.23 -0.03 -7.61
C VAL A 128 5.59 -0.41 -6.28
N ALA A 129 4.32 -0.80 -6.27
CA ALA A 129 3.63 -1.25 -5.06
C ALA A 129 4.33 -2.48 -4.45
N LEU A 130 4.74 -3.45 -5.27
CA LEU A 130 5.49 -4.63 -4.83
C LEU A 130 6.85 -4.25 -4.23
N ALA A 131 7.59 -3.34 -4.86
CA ALA A 131 8.86 -2.85 -4.34
C ALA A 131 8.69 -2.15 -2.97
N ILE A 132 7.62 -1.36 -2.81
CA ILE A 132 7.27 -0.73 -1.54
C ILE A 132 6.96 -1.78 -0.47
N VAL A 133 6.19 -2.84 -0.78
CA VAL A 133 5.91 -3.94 0.17
C VAL A 133 7.21 -4.56 0.69
N VAL A 134 8.17 -4.84 -0.20
CA VAL A 134 9.47 -5.41 0.18
C VAL A 134 10.29 -4.43 1.02
N GLY A 135 10.36 -3.17 0.60
CA GLY A 135 11.10 -2.12 1.33
C GLY A 135 10.54 -1.87 2.73
N LEU A 136 9.22 -1.83 2.87
CA LEU A 136 8.56 -1.66 4.16
C LEU A 136 8.71 -2.88 5.06
N LEU A 137 8.66 -4.10 4.51
CA LEU A 137 8.93 -5.31 5.28
C LEU A 137 10.33 -5.29 5.89
N TRP A 138 11.33 -4.89 5.09
CA TRP A 138 12.70 -4.73 5.58
C TRP A 138 12.80 -3.72 6.72
N LEU A 139 12.11 -2.57 6.58
CA LEU A 139 12.10 -1.53 7.59
C LEU A 139 11.39 -1.98 8.88
N ILE A 140 10.22 -2.60 8.77
CA ILE A 140 9.46 -3.17 9.89
C ILE A 140 10.31 -4.22 10.63
N TYR A 141 10.98 -5.11 9.90
CA TYR A 141 11.85 -6.12 10.48
C TYR A 141 13.03 -5.49 11.23
N SER A 142 13.71 -4.53 10.59
CA SER A 142 14.87 -3.84 11.18
C SER A 142 14.49 -3.12 12.47
N HIS A 143 13.37 -2.39 12.46
CA HIS A 143 12.84 -1.72 13.65
C HIS A 143 12.32 -2.70 14.71
N GLY A 144 11.65 -3.78 14.29
CA GLY A 144 11.19 -4.83 15.20
C GLY A 144 12.34 -5.51 15.94
N LYS A 145 13.50 -5.69 15.28
CA LYS A 145 14.70 -6.27 15.89
C LYS A 145 15.27 -5.37 16.99
N ILE A 146 15.41 -4.07 16.75
CA ILE A 146 15.92 -3.14 17.79
C ILE A 146 14.94 -3.01 18.95
N ILE A 147 13.63 -2.97 18.68
CA ILE A 147 12.59 -2.94 19.73
C ILE A 147 12.65 -4.23 20.57
N SER A 148 12.87 -5.38 19.93
CA SER A 148 13.00 -6.66 20.62
C SER A 148 14.20 -6.70 21.57
N ASN A 149 15.24 -5.90 21.30
CA ASN A 149 16.44 -5.76 22.14
C ASN A 149 16.31 -4.61 23.17
N GLY A 150 15.17 -3.92 23.24
CA GLY A 150 14.98 -2.79 24.14
C GLY A 150 15.75 -1.53 23.74
N GLU A 151 15.92 -1.30 22.43
CA GLU A 151 16.72 -0.19 21.88
C GLU A 151 15.92 0.66 20.89
N THR A 152 16.22 1.96 20.87
CA THR A 152 15.90 2.88 19.75
C THR A 152 17.01 2.86 18.69
N SER A 153 16.74 3.38 17.50
CA SER A 153 17.76 3.41 16.42
C SER A 153 19.04 4.15 16.82
N ILE A 154 18.95 5.15 17.68
CA ILE A 154 20.10 5.90 18.19
C ILE A 154 20.86 5.07 19.22
N GLU A 155 20.15 4.46 20.16
CA GLU A 155 20.74 3.57 21.17
C GLU A 155 21.43 2.38 20.51
N TYR A 156 20.90 1.84 19.41
CA TYR A 156 21.57 0.79 18.64
C TYR A 156 22.98 1.19 18.21
N TYR A 157 23.18 2.39 17.64
CA TYR A 157 24.52 2.84 17.23
C TYR A 157 25.44 3.13 18.42
N ILE A 158 24.90 3.64 19.53
CA ILE A 158 25.64 3.86 20.78
C ILE A 158 26.09 2.52 21.36
N ASN A 159 25.18 1.54 21.41
CA ASN A 159 25.42 0.20 21.93
C ASN A 159 26.41 -0.56 21.05
N LEU A 160 26.32 -0.41 19.72
CA LEU A 160 27.30 -0.96 18.78
C LEU A 160 28.70 -0.39 18.99
N ALA A 161 28.83 0.93 19.13
CA ALA A 161 30.10 1.58 19.41
C ALA A 161 30.65 1.20 20.80
N THR A 162 29.78 1.05 21.79
CA THR A 162 30.13 0.64 23.16
C THR A 162 30.59 -0.81 23.18
N ALA A 163 29.88 -1.71 22.51
CA ALA A 163 30.25 -3.12 22.36
C ALA A 163 31.64 -3.27 21.73
N LYS A 164 31.96 -2.49 20.70
CA LYS A 164 33.30 -2.46 20.09
C LYS A 164 34.39 -2.04 21.10
N LYS A 165 34.11 -1.04 21.96
CA LYS A 165 35.04 -0.60 23.02
C LYS A 165 35.23 -1.66 24.11
N PHE A 166 34.17 -2.37 24.48
CA PHE A 166 34.23 -3.45 25.47
C PHE A 166 35.02 -4.65 24.91
N ALA A 167 34.80 -5.02 23.65
CA ALA A 167 35.52 -6.10 22.99
C ALA A 167 37.05 -5.86 22.95
N MET A 168 37.49 -4.62 22.68
CA MET A 168 38.92 -4.26 22.77
C MET A 168 39.51 -4.48 24.18
N ARG A 169 38.69 -4.38 25.22
CA ARG A 169 39.08 -4.62 26.62
C ARG A 169 38.83 -6.08 27.06
N ARG A 170 38.56 -7.00 26.12
CA ARG A 170 38.15 -8.39 26.38
C ARG A 170 36.95 -8.51 27.32
N LYS A 171 36.01 -7.57 27.24
CA LYS A 171 34.74 -7.59 27.98
C LYS A 171 33.57 -7.71 27.00
N VAL A 172 32.47 -8.28 27.46
CA VAL A 172 31.21 -8.35 26.71
C VAL A 172 30.32 -7.20 27.17
N TYR A 173 29.75 -6.46 26.22
CA TYR A 173 28.74 -5.45 26.50
C TYR A 173 27.35 -6.09 26.48
N MET A 174 26.55 -5.80 27.50
CA MET A 174 25.16 -6.22 27.59
C MET A 174 24.31 -4.95 27.71
N ASN A 175 23.25 -4.85 26.89
CA ASN A 175 22.32 -3.72 26.96
C ASN A 175 21.57 -3.77 28.30
N PRO A 176 21.72 -2.76 29.19
CA PRO A 176 21.02 -2.75 30.48
C PRO A 176 19.50 -2.57 30.35
N TYR A 177 19.02 -2.11 29.18
CA TYR A 177 17.60 -1.91 28.90
C TYR A 177 16.95 -3.08 28.16
N ASP A 178 17.67 -4.18 27.94
CA ASP A 178 17.08 -5.40 27.39
C ASP A 178 16.48 -6.25 28.52
N PHE A 179 15.15 -6.20 28.65
CA PHE A 179 14.40 -7.00 29.63
C PHE A 179 13.85 -8.31 29.04
N GLY A 180 14.26 -8.66 27.82
CA GLY A 180 13.73 -9.76 27.04
C GLY A 180 12.53 -9.37 26.18
N TRP A 181 12.41 -10.02 25.02
CA TRP A 181 11.51 -9.61 23.93
C TRP A 181 10.08 -9.28 24.38
N LYS A 182 9.41 -10.14 25.17
CA LYS A 182 8.03 -9.90 25.62
C LYS A 182 7.89 -8.62 26.44
N LYS A 183 8.83 -8.38 27.36
CA LYS A 183 8.79 -7.20 28.23
C LYS A 183 9.14 -5.94 27.45
N ASN A 184 10.10 -6.03 26.53
CA ASN A 184 10.49 -4.92 25.67
C ASN A 184 9.32 -4.49 24.76
N TRP A 185 8.65 -5.44 24.11
CA TRP A 185 7.46 -5.17 23.29
C TRP A 185 6.29 -4.62 24.10
N LYS A 186 6.02 -5.17 25.30
CA LYS A 186 4.99 -4.65 26.20
C LYS A 186 5.30 -3.21 26.61
N SER A 187 6.54 -2.92 27.01
CA SER A 187 6.96 -1.57 27.38
C SER A 187 6.89 -0.59 26.20
N PHE A 188 7.12 -1.05 24.98
CA PHE A 188 7.07 -0.22 23.78
C PHE A 188 5.65 0.15 23.35
N LEU A 189 4.73 -0.81 23.39
CA LEU A 189 3.33 -0.62 22.97
C LEU A 189 2.45 -0.03 24.08
N GLY A 190 2.80 -0.26 25.35
CA GLY A 190 1.99 0.09 26.53
C GLY A 190 1.39 -1.13 27.20
#